data_AF-A0A7T8JU28-F1
#
_entry.id   AF-A0A7T8JU28-F1
#
_cell.length_a   1.000
_cell.length_b   1.000
_cell.length_c   1.000
_cell.angle_alpha   90.00
_cell.angle_beta   90.00
_cell.angle_gamma   90.00
#
_symmetry.space_group_name_H-M   'P 1'
#
loop_
_entity.id
_entity.type
_entity.pdbx_description
1 polymer ?
#
loop_
_entity_poly.entity_id
_entity_poly.type
_entity_poly.pdbx_seq_one_letter_code
_entity_poly.pdbx_strand_id
1 'polypeptide(L)'
;MVLDIVASDGNKIHPHFFRPNEKVNSDVYYKVLRYKVLPWLKNTFPRNNYVFTQDGTPALTSKKAQEFCKGNMASFCPSSSPDVNPLDLAV
;
A
#
# COMPACT_ATOMS: atom_id res chain seq x y z
N MET A 1 4.61 9.59 -11.08
CA MET A 1 3.63 8.95 -10.18
C MET A 1 4.33 8.69 -8.85
N VAL A 2 3.62 8.81 -7.74
CA VAL A 2 4.16 8.57 -6.39
C VAL A 2 3.26 7.59 -5.65
N LEU A 3 3.84 6.75 -4.78
CA LEU A 3 3.11 5.97 -3.80
C LEU A 3 3.50 6.45 -2.41
N ASP A 4 2.50 6.86 -1.64
CA ASP A 4 2.60 7.24 -0.24
C ASP A 4 1.88 6.24 0.66
N ILE A 5 2.43 6.01 1.84
CA ILE A 5 1.83 5.17 2.88
C ILE A 5 1.99 5.88 4.20
N VAL A 6 0.85 6.14 4.83
CA VAL A 6 0.74 6.82 6.12
C VAL A 6 -0.05 5.93 7.07
N ALA A 7 0.42 5.83 8.30
CA ALA A 7 -0.27 5.16 9.38
C ALA A 7 -1.01 6.18 10.27
N SER A 8 -2.02 5.71 10.97
CA SER A 8 -2.87 6.55 11.84
C SER A 8 -2.13 7.18 13.01
N ASP A 9 -0.97 6.65 13.39
CA ASP A 9 -0.08 7.20 14.43
C ASP A 9 0.89 8.27 13.89
N GLY A 10 0.76 8.64 12.62
CA GLY A 10 1.61 9.63 11.96
C GLY A 10 2.90 9.06 11.36
N ASN A 11 3.21 7.77 11.58
CA ASN A 11 4.34 7.14 10.91
C ASN A 11 4.09 7.07 9.40
N LYS A 12 5.13 7.37 8.61
CA LYS A 12 5.07 7.32 7.16
C LYS A 12 6.31 6.68 6.58
N ILE A 13 6.13 5.94 5.48
CA ILE A 13 7.26 5.49 4.68
C ILE A 13 7.79 6.69 3.87
N HIS A 14 9.09 6.70 3.53
CA HIS A 14 9.56 7.63 2.50
C HIS A 14 8.80 7.37 1.18
N PRO A 15 8.25 8.42 0.54
CA PRO A 15 7.49 8.30 -0.70
C PRO A 15 8.25 7.48 -1.75
N HIS A 16 7.56 6.56 -2.42
CA HIS A 16 8.15 5.83 -3.54
C HIS A 16 7.85 6.54 -4.85
N PHE A 17 8.88 7.13 -5.45
CA PHE A 17 8.79 7.78 -6.76
C PHE A 17 9.00 6.74 -7.87
N PHE A 18 7.96 6.52 -8.67
CA PHE A 18 8.07 5.75 -9.90
C PHE A 18 8.81 6.56 -10.97
N ARG A 19 9.47 5.88 -11.90
CA ARG A 19 10.20 6.56 -12.97
C ARG A 19 9.24 7.38 -13.84
N PRO A 20 9.71 8.47 -14.47
CA PRO A 20 8.92 9.20 -15.45
C PRO A 20 8.37 8.25 -16.53
N ASN A 21 7.07 8.36 -16.82
CA ASN A 21 6.35 7.53 -17.79
C ASN A 21 6.29 6.02 -17.48
N GLU A 22 6.67 5.59 -16.26
CA GLU A 22 6.51 4.20 -15.84
C GLU A 22 5.03 3.87 -15.64
N LYS A 23 4.53 2.92 -16.42
CA LYS A 23 3.17 2.40 -16.23
C LYS A 23 3.17 1.43 -15.06
N VAL A 24 2.56 1.84 -13.96
CA VAL A 24 2.43 1.00 -12.76
C VAL A 24 1.38 -0.07 -13.01
N ASN A 25 1.86 -1.26 -13.33
CA ASN A 25 1.07 -2.47 -13.43
C ASN A 25 1.18 -3.30 -12.14
N SER A 26 0.48 -4.44 -12.12
CA SER A 26 0.45 -5.35 -10.97
C SER A 26 1.84 -5.86 -10.55
N ASP A 27 2.77 -6.05 -11.50
CA ASP A 27 4.14 -6.52 -11.21
C ASP A 27 5.00 -5.44 -10.57
N VAL A 28 4.91 -4.21 -11.10
CA VAL A 28 5.59 -3.04 -10.53
C VAL A 28 5.09 -2.81 -9.12
N TYR A 29 3.76 -2.79 -8.91
CA TYR A 29 3.17 -2.60 -7.59
C TYR A 29 3.56 -3.73 -6.61
N TYR A 30 3.50 -4.99 -7.05
CA TYR A 30 3.94 -6.13 -6.26
C TYR A 30 5.38 -6.00 -5.77
N LYS A 31 6.31 -5.53 -6.63
CA LYS A 31 7.70 -5.32 -6.24
C LYS A 31 7.82 -4.26 -5.14
N VAL A 32 7.06 -3.17 -5.23
CA VAL A 32 7.04 -2.13 -4.20
C VAL A 32 6.49 -2.69 -2.89
N LEU A 33 5.37 -3.43 -2.94
CA LEU A 33 4.81 -4.11 -1.77
C LEU A 33 5.84 -5.03 -1.10
N ARG A 34 6.51 -5.88 -1.87
CA ARG A 34 7.44 -6.89 -1.36
C ARG A 34 8.73 -6.30 -0.81
N TYR A 35 9.32 -5.34 -1.52
CA TYR A 35 10.68 -4.87 -1.23
C TYR A 35 10.74 -3.54 -0.47
N LYS A 36 9.63 -2.81 -0.37
CA LYS A 36 9.58 -1.51 0.31
C LYS A 36 8.57 -1.51 1.44
N VAL A 37 7.31 -1.84 1.13
CA VAL A 37 6.20 -1.71 2.08
C VAL A 37 6.27 -2.75 3.19
N LEU A 38 6.38 -4.03 2.85
CA LEU A 38 6.39 -5.11 3.84
C LEU A 38 7.56 -5.02 4.83
N PRO A 39 8.82 -4.76 4.40
CA PRO A 39 9.92 -4.55 5.35
C PRO A 39 9.68 -3.37 6.29
N TRP A 40 9.15 -2.26 5.78
CA TRP A 40 8.82 -1.09 6.60
C TRP A 40 7.74 -1.42 7.63
N LEU A 41 6.65 -2.08 7.22
CA LEU A 41 5.58 -2.48 8.13
C LEU A 41 6.08 -3.40 9.25
N LYS A 42 6.94 -4.39 8.93
CA LYS A 42 7.52 -5.29 9.93
C LYS A 42 8.43 -4.57 10.94
N ASN A 43 9.13 -3.54 10.49
CA ASN A 43 10.01 -2.74 11.34
C ASN A 43 9.21 -1.78 12.23
N THR A 44 8.21 -1.10 11.66
CA THR A 44 7.41 -0.08 12.35
C THR A 44 6.36 -0.69 13.27
N PHE A 45 5.74 -1.80 12.87
CA PHE A 45 4.68 -2.49 13.60
C PHE A 45 5.06 -3.96 13.89
N PRO A 46 6.10 -4.23 14.72
CA PRO A 46 6.60 -5.59 14.95
C PRO A 46 5.60 -6.52 15.63
N ARG A 47 4.54 -5.97 16.22
CA ARG A 47 3.44 -6.71 16.85
C ARG A 47 2.29 -7.02 15.90
N ASN A 48 2.40 -6.68 14.61
CA ASN A 48 1.35 -6.89 13.61
C ASN A 48 0.00 -6.27 14.02
N ASN A 49 0.02 -5.10 14.65
CA ASN A 49 -1.16 -4.39 15.15
C ASN A 49 -1.61 -3.29 14.18
N TYR A 50 -1.79 -3.65 12.90
CA TYR A 50 -2.26 -2.72 11.86
C TYR A 50 -3.22 -3.40 10.89
N VAL A 51 -4.02 -2.58 10.19
CA VAL A 51 -4.83 -3.00 9.05
C VAL A 51 -4.30 -2.25 7.83
N PHE A 52 -3.92 -3.00 6.79
CA PHE A 52 -3.50 -2.43 5.52
C PHE A 52 -4.71 -2.19 4.63
N THR A 53 -4.86 -0.96 4.14
CA THR A 53 -5.85 -0.55 3.16
C THR A 53 -5.13 0.07 1.95
N GLN A 54 -5.78 0.06 0.80
CA GLN A 54 -5.28 0.61 -0.46
C GLN A 54 -6.47 1.07 -1.31
N ASP A 55 -6.23 1.87 -2.34
CA ASP A 55 -7.27 2.33 -3.26
C ASP A 55 -7.75 1.23 -4.24
N GLY A 56 -8.82 1.55 -4.97
CA GLY A 56 -9.47 0.67 -5.94
C GLY A 56 -8.80 0.59 -7.33
N THR A 57 -7.59 1.11 -7.53
CA THR A 57 -6.97 1.13 -8.87
C THR A 57 -6.66 -0.29 -9.39
N PRO A 58 -6.64 -0.52 -10.72
CA PRO A 58 -6.51 -1.87 -11.29
C PRO A 58 -5.24 -2.64 -10.89
N ALA A 59 -4.11 -1.96 -10.72
CA ALA A 59 -2.86 -2.59 -10.30
C ALA A 59 -2.93 -3.09 -8.84
N LEU A 60 -3.56 -2.29 -7.97
CA LEU A 60 -3.74 -2.55 -6.54
C LEU A 60 -4.77 -3.64 -6.29
N THR A 61 -5.86 -3.63 -7.05
CA THR A 61 -6.94 -4.64 -6.97
C THR A 61 -6.62 -5.93 -7.71
N SER A 62 -5.46 -6.03 -8.37
CA SER A 62 -5.05 -7.25 -9.07
C SER A 62 -4.97 -8.45 -8.12
N LYS A 63 -5.29 -9.65 -8.65
CA LYS A 63 -5.22 -10.91 -7.88
C LYS A 63 -3.87 -11.09 -7.20
N LYS A 64 -2.79 -10.80 -7.92
CA LYS A 64 -1.41 -10.89 -7.41
C LYS A 64 -1.15 -9.98 -6.22
N ALA A 65 -1.61 -8.73 -6.27
CA ALA A 65 -1.45 -7.77 -5.17
C ALA A 65 -2.33 -8.18 -3.97
N GLN A 66 -3.59 -8.54 -4.21
CA GLN A 66 -4.50 -8.97 -3.13
C GLN A 66 -4.01 -10.23 -2.41
N GLU A 67 -3.57 -11.25 -3.14
CA GLU A 67 -3.03 -12.48 -2.54
C GLU A 67 -1.76 -12.19 -1.75
N PHE A 68 -0.89 -11.31 -2.25
CA PHE A 68 0.29 -10.89 -1.52
C PHE A 68 -0.09 -10.20 -0.20
N CYS A 69 -1.02 -9.25 -0.23
CA CYS A 69 -1.45 -8.54 0.97
C CYS A 69 -2.11 -9.48 1.99
N LYS A 70 -3.03 -10.36 1.54
CA LYS A 70 -3.70 -11.35 2.41
C LYS A 70 -2.72 -12.33 3.06
N GLY A 71 -1.66 -12.73 2.36
CA GLY A 71 -0.70 -13.71 2.86
C GLY A 71 0.45 -13.13 3.70
N ASN A 72 0.70 -11.82 3.64
CA ASN A 72 1.91 -11.22 4.23
C ASN A 72 1.64 -10.06 5.20
N MET A 73 0.48 -9.40 5.12
CA MET A 73 0.14 -8.29 6.01
C MET A 73 -0.57 -8.80 7.26
N ALA A 74 -0.49 -8.04 8.36
CA ALA A 74 -1.16 -8.37 9.62
C ALA A 74 -2.67 -8.55 9.47
N SER A 75 -3.31 -7.58 8.82
CA SER A 75 -4.70 -7.62 8.39
C SER A 75 -4.83 -6.81 7.11
N PHE A 76 -5.70 -7.23 6.20
CA PHE A 76 -5.89 -6.57 4.91
C PHE A 76 -7.37 -6.34 4.64
N CYS A 77 -7.74 -5.08 4.42
CA CYS A 77 -9.08 -4.70 4.02
C CYS A 77 -9.02 -4.01 2.65
N PRO A 78 -9.51 -4.64 1.58
CA PRO A 78 -9.60 -3.99 0.28
C PRO A 78 -10.69 -2.93 0.34
N SER A 79 -10.30 -1.65 0.47
CA SER A 79 -11.24 -0.54 0.31
C SER A 79 -11.26 -0.11 -1.15
N SER A 80 -12.44 0.04 -1.74
CA SER A 80 -12.58 0.52 -3.12
C SER A 80 -13.22 1.89 -3.22
N SER A 81 -13.61 2.50 -2.10
CA SER A 81 -14.27 3.80 -2.08
C SER A 81 -13.24 4.89 -1.75
N PRO A 82 -13.08 5.91 -2.63
CA PRO A 82 -12.23 7.06 -2.35
C PRO A 82 -12.77 7.89 -1.18
N ASP A 83 -14.09 7.86 -0.93
CA ASP A 83 -14.75 8.61 0.15
C ASP A 83 -14.39 8.13 1.56
N VAL A 84 -13.69 7.00 1.67
CA VAL A 84 -13.20 6.44 2.94
C VAL A 84 -11.68 6.38 3.02
N ASN A 85 -10.96 6.87 2.01
CA ASN A 85 -9.50 6.95 2.04
C ASN A 85 -9.07 8.31 2.64
N PRO A 86 -8.43 8.33 3.82
CA PRO A 86 -7.98 9.57 4.44
C PRO A 86 -6.99 10.35 3.56
N LEU A 87 -6.25 9.67 2.67
CA LEU A 87 -5.33 10.31 1.74
C LEU A 87 -6.04 11.03 0.58
N ASP A 88 -7.26 10.63 0.22
CA ASP A 88 -8.05 11.27 -0.84
C ASP A 88 -8.95 12.39 -0.31
N LEU A 89 -9.23 12.41 1.01
CA LEU A 89 -10.00 13.45 1.69
C LEU A 89 -9.16 14.62 2.22
N ALA A 90 -7.84 14.46 2.27
CA ALA A 90 -6.92 15.50 2.70
C ALA A 90 -6.69 16.52 1.56
N VAL A 91 -7.31 17.69 1.69
CA VAL A 91 -7.07 18.89 0.85
C VAL A 91 -5.98 19.75 1.46
#